data_AF-A0A3C0CW10-F1
#
_entry.id   AF-A0A3C0CW10-F1
#
_cell.length_a   1.000
_cell.length_b   1.000
_cell.length_c   1.000
_cell.angle_alpha   90.00
_cell.angle_beta   90.00
_cell.angle_gamma   90.00
#
_symmetry.space_group_name_H-M   'P 1'
#
loop_
_entity.id
_entity.type
_entity.pdbx_description
1 polymer ?
#
loop_
_entity_poly.entity_id
_entity_poly.type
_entity_poly.pdbx_seq_one_letter_code
_entity_poly.pdbx_strand_id
1 'polypeptide(L)' 'MENITVKIDGKSISVPKGSTVLDAARAAGVYIPT' A
#
# COMPACT_ATOMS: atom_id res chain seq x y z
N MET A 1 13.69 -9.37 -0.87
CA MET A 1 12.34 -8.96 -1.33
C MET A 1 12.46 -7.53 -1.81
N GLU A 2 12.03 -7.25 -3.04
CA GLU A 2 12.05 -5.90 -3.59
C GLU A 2 10.83 -5.14 -3.04
N ASN A 3 11.05 -4.03 -2.35
CA ASN A 3 9.95 -3.20 -1.85
C ASN A 3 9.78 -2.00 -2.77
N ILE A 4 8.54 -1.74 -3.19
CA ILE A 4 8.17 -0.58 -4.00
C ILE A 4 7.54 0.49 -3.12
N THR A 5 7.90 1.73 -3.36
CA THR A 5 7.28 2.87 -2.68
C THR A 5 6.09 3.34 -3.49
N VAL A 6 4.90 3.29 -2.90
CA VAL A 6 3.66 3.79 -3.48
C VAL A 6 3.09 4.90 -2.60
N LYS A 7 2.40 5.86 -3.22
CA LYS A 7 1.71 6.93 -2.51
C LYS A 7 0.22 6.61 -2.43
N ILE A 8 -0.30 6.53 -1.22
CA ILE A 8 -1.73 6.31 -0.93
C ILE A 8 -2.20 7.48 -0.08
N ASP A 9 -3.18 8.23 -0.59
CA ASP A 9 -3.77 9.38 0.10
C ASP A 9 -2.71 10.40 0.60
N GLY A 10 -1.71 10.67 -0.23
CA GLY A 10 -0.58 11.54 0.08
C GLY A 10 0.50 10.94 0.99
N LYS A 11 0.26 9.77 1.60
CA LYS A 11 1.26 9.05 2.41
C LYS A 11 2.10 8.13 1.54
N SER A 12 3.42 8.22 1.66
CA SER A 12 4.35 7.27 1.03
C SER A 12 4.48 6.02 1.88
N ILE A 13 4.06 4.87 1.36
CA ILE A 13 4.16 3.56 2.01
C ILE A 13 5.07 2.66 1.16
N SER A 14 5.91 1.85 1.82
CA SER A 14 6.75 0.86 1.16
C SER A 14 6.11 -0.52 1.30
N VAL A 15 5.78 -1.15 0.18
CA VAL A 15 5.13 -2.47 0.14
C VAL A 15 5.93 -3.43 -0.73
N PRO A 16 5.93 -4.75 -0.43
CA PRO A 16 6.64 -5.71 -1.25
C PRO A 16 6.08 -5.75 -2.67
N LYS A 17 6.96 -5.88 -3.66
CA LYS A 17 6.61 -6.01 -5.07
C LYS A 17 5.73 -7.25 -5.28
N GLY A 18 4.56 -7.04 -5.89
CA GLY A 18 3.51 -8.05 -6.03
C GLY A 18 2.37 -7.96 -5.02
N SER A 19 2.45 -7.03 -4.06
CA SER A 19 1.33 -6.71 -3.15
C SER A 19 0.17 -6.07 -3.91
N THR A 20 -1.05 -6.29 -3.44
CA THR A 20 -2.24 -5.66 -4.02
C THR A 20 -2.39 -4.20 -3.53
N VAL A 21 -3.17 -3.41 -4.27
CA VAL A 21 -3.53 -2.06 -3.85
C VAL A 21 -4.29 -2.07 -2.52
N LEU A 22 -5.08 -3.12 -2.27
CA LEU A 22 -5.78 -3.34 -1.01
C LEU A 22 -4.84 -3.57 0.17
N ASP A 23 -3.79 -4.38 -0.02
CA ASP A 23 -2.79 -4.61 1.03
C ASP A 23 -1.99 -3.34 1.32
N ALA A 24 -1.66 -2.58 0.28
CA ALA A 24 -1.00 -1.29 0.43
C ALA A 24 -1.91 -0.27 1.15
N ALA A 25 -3.21 -0.23 0.85
CA ALA A 25 -4.17 0.62 1.52
C ALA A 25 -4.30 0.25 3.01
N ARG A 26 -4.40 -1.05 3.33
CA ARG A 26 -4.40 -1.54 4.72
C ARG A 26 -3.12 -1.15 5.46
N ALA A 27 -1.96 -1.29 4.82
CA ALA A 27 -0.67 -0.87 5.39
C ALA A 27 -0.60 0.65 5.63
N ALA A 28 -1.29 1.45 4.81
CA ALA A 28 -1.44 2.89 5.00
C ALA A 28 -2.52 3.28 6.04
N GLY A 29 -3.23 2.30 6.62
CA GLY A 29 -4.35 2.51 7.54
C GLY A 29 -5.63 3.00 6.86
N VAL A 30 -5.72 2.84 5.54
CA VAL A 30 -6.89 3.21 4.72
C VAL A 30 -7.79 1.99 4.55
N TYR A 31 -8.99 2.08 5.10
CA TYR A 31 -10.01 1.05 4.92
C TYR A 31 -10.80 1.32 3.64
N ILE A 32 -10.68 0.41 2.67
CA ILE A 32 -11.51 0.41 1.46
C ILE A 32 -12.58 -0.66 1.69
N PRO A 33 -13.86 -0.29 1.86
CA PRO A 33 -14.95 -1.26 1.88
C PRO A 33 -15.05 -1.91 0.50
N THR A 34 -15.02 -3.25 0.45
CA THR A 34 -15.09 -4.05 -0.77
C THR A 34 -16.28 -4.99 -0.74
#